data_AF-A0A8X6MIP0-F1
#
_entry.id   AF-A0A8X6MIP0-F1
#
_cell.length_a   1.000
_cell.length_b   1.000
_cell.length_c   1.000
_cell.angle_alpha   90.00
_cell.angle_beta   90.00
_cell.angle_gamma   90.00
#
_symmetry.space_group_name_H-M   'P 1'
#
loop_
_entity.id
_entity.type
_entity.pdbx_description
1 polymer ?
#
loop_
_entity_poly.entity_id
_entity_poly.type
_entity_poly.pdbx_seq_one_letter_code
_entity_poly.pdbx_strand_id
1 'polypeptide(L)'
;MTVVKMTVWLKPTGNAPIIKFKKWVVERNCTIAKIMGFLKQYMKLDTTASVFLYVNQSFAPSPDSEVGNIYECFNINGKLVLYYSTSPAWG
;
A
#
# COMPACT_ATOMS: atom_id res chain seq x y z
N MET A 1 -8.69 22.04 -12.04
CA MET A 1 -7.43 21.34 -11.71
C MET A 1 -7.67 19.85 -11.87
N THR A 2 -6.87 19.16 -12.68
CA THR A 2 -7.03 17.72 -12.93
C THR A 2 -6.41 16.93 -11.79
N VAL A 3 -7.19 16.10 -11.09
CA VAL A 3 -6.66 15.21 -10.04
C VAL A 3 -5.81 14.13 -10.70
N VAL A 4 -4.50 14.15 -10.44
CA VAL A 4 -3.57 13.13 -10.95
C VAL A 4 -3.75 11.84 -10.16
N LYS A 5 -4.01 10.75 -10.88
CA LYS A 5 -4.23 9.42 -10.31
C LYS A 5 -3.20 8.43 -10.80
N MET A 6 -2.90 7.43 -9.98
CA MET A 6 -1.96 6.36 -10.28
C MET A 6 -2.49 5.00 -9.91
N THR A 7 -1.97 3.98 -10.58
CA THR A 7 -2.28 2.59 -10.28
C THR A 7 -1.40 2.10 -9.14
N VAL A 8 -2.04 1.58 -8.09
CA VAL A 8 -1.39 0.81 -7.02
C VAL A 8 -1.82 -0.65 -7.13
N TRP A 9 -0.86 -1.56 -7.00
CA TRP A 9 -1.09 -3.00 -6.99
C TRP A 9 -0.68 -3.59 -5.64
N LEU A 10 -1.67 -4.03 -4.88
CA LEU A 10 -1.52 -4.60 -3.55
C LEU A 10 -1.29 -6.11 -3.64
N LYS A 11 -0.21 -6.59 -2.99
CA LYS A 11 0.13 -8.01 -2.91
C LYS A 11 0.28 -8.45 -1.45
N PRO A 12 -0.31 -9.58 -1.04
CA PRO A 12 -0.06 -10.11 0.30
C PRO A 12 1.38 -10.59 0.42
N THR A 13 1.91 -10.56 1.64
CA THR A 13 3.10 -11.32 2.07
C THR A 13 2.81 -12.03 3.39
N GLY A 14 3.62 -13.04 3.71
CA GLY A 14 3.47 -13.85 4.93
C GLY A 14 2.06 -14.43 5.05
N ASN A 15 1.48 -14.31 6.25
CA ASN A 15 0.16 -14.85 6.59
C ASN A 15 -0.97 -13.81 6.48
N ALA A 16 -0.78 -12.72 5.71
CA ALA A 16 -1.81 -11.71 5.55
C ALA A 16 -3.02 -12.23 4.74
N PRO A 17 -4.27 -11.85 5.09
CA PRO A 17 -5.45 -12.24 4.32
C PRO A 17 -5.36 -11.81 2.85
N ILE A 18 -5.75 -12.69 1.93
CA ILE A 18 -5.70 -12.41 0.49
C ILE A 18 -6.93 -11.59 0.08
N ILE A 19 -6.72 -10.37 -0.43
CA ILE A 19 -7.80 -9.53 -0.96
C ILE A 19 -8.17 -9.91 -2.40
N LYS A 20 -9.47 -9.83 -2.72
CA LYS A 20 -9.99 -10.16 -4.06
C LYS A 20 -9.55 -9.15 -5.11
N PHE A 21 -9.69 -7.85 -4.82
CA PHE A 21 -9.30 -6.78 -5.73
C PHE A 21 -7.92 -6.24 -5.37
N LYS A 22 -6.94 -6.51 -6.24
CA LYS A 22 -5.52 -6.19 -6.00
C LYS A 22 -5.08 -4.87 -6.64
N LYS A 23 -5.73 -4.46 -7.73
CA LYS A 23 -5.40 -3.24 -8.48
C LYS A 23 -6.35 -2.13 -8.07
N TRP A 24 -5.79 -1.00 -7.65
CA TRP A 24 -6.51 0.17 -7.18
C TRP A 24 -5.99 1.42 -7.89
N VAL A 25 -6.87 2.41 -8.06
CA VAL A 25 -6.49 3.73 -8.56
C VAL A 25 -6.60 4.70 -7.40
N VAL A 26 -5.52 5.40 -7.09
CA VAL A 26 -5.44 6.33 -5.97
C VAL A 26 -4.98 7.70 -6.45
N GLU A 27 -5.36 8.73 -5.70
CA GLU A 27 -4.89 10.09 -5.93
C GLU A 27 -3.42 10.22 -5.51
N ARG A 28 -2.70 11.12 -6.17
CA ARG A 28 -1.29 11.38 -5.92
C ARG A 28 -0.98 11.72 -4.46
N ASN A 29 -1.82 12.55 -3.84
CA ASN A 29 -1.72 13.03 -2.46
C ASN A 29 -2.29 12.04 -1.42
N CYS A 30 -2.69 10.83 -1.84
CA CYS A 30 -3.04 9.78 -0.90
C CYS A 30 -1.79 9.40 -0.10
N THR A 31 -1.89 9.28 1.21
CA THR A 31 -0.75 8.87 2.06
C THR A 31 -0.71 7.37 2.25
N ILE A 32 0.46 6.83 2.57
CA ILE A 32 0.63 5.42 2.94
C ILE A 32 -0.26 5.04 4.12
N ALA A 33 -0.38 5.91 5.13
CA ALA A 33 -1.27 5.71 6.28
C ALA A 33 -2.74 5.50 5.86
N LYS A 34 -3.23 6.24 4.85
CA LYS A 34 -4.60 6.06 4.33
C LYS A 34 -4.78 4.70 3.67
N ILE A 35 -3.78 4.20 2.93
CA ILE A 35 -3.82 2.86 2.34
C ILE A 35 -3.80 1.79 3.44
N MET A 36 -2.97 1.95 4.48
CA MET A 36 -2.93 1.01 5.62
C MET A 36 -4.28 0.94 6.33
N GLY A 37 -4.89 2.10 6.63
CA GLY A 37 -6.21 2.18 7.24
C GLY A 37 -7.30 1.56 6.37
N PHE A 38 -7.28 1.85 5.06
CA PHE A 38 -8.18 1.22 4.09
C PHE A 38 -8.04 -0.31 4.12
N LEU A 39 -6.82 -0.84 4.04
CA LEU A 39 -6.56 -2.27 4.06
C LEU A 39 -7.02 -2.94 5.35
N LYS A 40 -6.81 -2.29 6.49
CA LYS A 40 -7.28 -2.77 7.80
C LYS A 40 -8.79 -2.94 7.83
N GLN A 41 -9.53 -1.93 7.36
CA GLN A 41 -10.99 -1.98 7.25
C GLN A 41 -11.45 -3.00 6.20
N TYR A 42 -10.79 -3.02 5.05
CA TYR A 42 -11.13 -3.88 3.92
C TYR A 42 -10.98 -5.37 4.25
N MET A 43 -9.92 -5.72 5.00
CA MET A 43 -9.68 -7.07 5.49
C MET A 43 -10.47 -7.41 6.78
N LYS A 44 -11.26 -6.47 7.31
CA LYS A 44 -12.02 -6.61 8.57
C LYS A 44 -11.14 -7.03 9.76
N LEU A 45 -9.95 -6.45 9.85
CA LEU A 45 -9.04 -6.74 10.96
C LEU A 45 -9.48 -6.00 12.23
N ASP A 46 -9.11 -6.56 13.37
CA ASP A 46 -9.35 -5.97 14.69
C ASP A 46 -8.70 -4.58 14.84
N THR A 47 -9.24 -3.73 15.72
CA THR A 47 -8.70 -2.38 15.98
C THR A 47 -7.28 -2.41 16.54
N THR A 48 -6.86 -3.50 17.19
CA THR A 48 -5.50 -3.73 17.68
C THR A 48 -4.55 -4.28 16.61
N ALA A 49 -5.08 -4.78 15.48
CA ALA A 49 -4.26 -5.37 14.43
C ALA A 49 -3.40 -4.31 13.73
N SER A 50 -2.17 -4.69 13.40
CA SER A 50 -1.26 -3.88 12.60
C SER A 50 -1.32 -4.25 11.13
N VAL A 51 -1.13 -3.26 10.25
CA VAL A 51 -0.93 -3.46 8.81
C VAL A 51 0.36 -2.77 8.44
N PHE A 52 1.23 -3.48 7.74
CA PHE A 52 2.51 -2.97 7.24
C PHE A 52 2.47 -2.93 5.72
N LEU A 53 3.11 -1.95 5.11
CA LEU A 53 3.27 -1.83 3.67
C LEU A 53 4.74 -1.76 3.30
N TYR A 54 5.10 -2.37 2.18
CA TYR A 54 6.47 -2.47 1.71
C TYR A 54 6.58 -2.20 0.22
N VAL A 55 7.64 -1.51 -0.16
CA VAL A 55 8.04 -1.26 -1.55
C VAL A 55 9.16 -2.22 -1.91
N ASN A 56 9.10 -2.82 -3.11
CA ASN A 56 10.13 -3.72 -3.65
C ASN A 56 10.55 -4.89 -2.73
N GLN A 57 9.69 -5.33 -1.80
CA GLN A 57 9.99 -6.39 -0.82
C GLN A 57 11.26 -6.08 0.00
N SER A 58 11.48 -4.80 0.31
CA SER A 58 12.70 -4.35 0.97
C SER A 58 12.39 -3.45 2.16
N PHE A 59 11.78 -2.28 1.94
CA PHE A 59 11.62 -1.29 3.00
C PHE A 59 10.15 -0.87 3.17
N ALA A 60 9.82 -0.39 4.37
CA ALA A 60 8.53 0.22 4.68
C ALA A 60 8.61 1.75 4.46
N PRO A 61 7.81 2.33 3.55
CA PRO A 61 7.76 3.79 3.41
C PRO A 61 7.15 4.45 4.64
N SER A 62 7.48 5.71 4.89
CA SER A 62 6.87 6.48 5.98
C SER A 62 5.34 6.56 5.79
N PRO A 63 4.53 6.39 6.86
CA PRO A 63 3.08 6.53 6.79
C PRO A 63 2.61 7.88 6.23
N ASP A 64 3.41 8.94 6.43
CA ASP A 64 3.09 10.30 5.98
C ASP A 64 3.49 10.55 4.52
N SER A 65 4.24 9.64 3.90
CA SER A 65 4.62 9.78 2.49
C SER A 65 3.41 9.70 1.58
N GLU A 66 3.34 10.62 0.63
CA GLU A 66 2.38 10.56 -0.46
C GLU A 66 2.74 9.43 -1.43
N VAL A 67 1.72 8.72 -1.91
CA VAL A 67 1.86 7.62 -2.87
C VAL A 67 2.51 8.12 -4.16
N GLY A 68 2.26 9.37 -4.56
CA GLY A 68 2.89 10.02 -5.69
C GLY A 68 4.41 9.98 -5.68
N ASN A 69 4.99 10.38 -4.55
CA ASN A 69 6.44 10.47 -4.42
C ASN A 69 7.08 9.08 -4.49
N ILE A 70 6.42 8.07 -3.90
CA ILE A 70 6.87 6.68 -3.96
C ILE A 70 6.70 6.11 -5.38
N TYR A 71 5.59 6.44 -6.04
CA TYR A 71 5.29 6.00 -7.40
C TYR A 71 6.34 6.52 -8.40
N GLU A 72 6.76 7.78 -8.29
CA GLU A 72 7.78 8.35 -9.19
C GLU A 72 9.11 7.60 -9.12
N CYS A 73 9.52 7.19 -7.93
CA CYS A 73 10.78 6.49 -7.72
C CYS A 73 10.70 4.99 -8.02
N PHE A 74 9.55 4.33 -7.76
CA PHE A 74 9.48 2.87 -7.66
C PHE A 74 8.36 2.22 -8.48
N ASN A 75 7.69 2.95 -9.39
CA ASN A 75 6.72 2.31 -10.28
C ASN A 75 7.40 1.31 -11.23
N ILE A 76 6.67 0.25 -11.58
CA ILE A 76 7.08 -0.78 -12.52
C ILE A 76 5.99 -0.89 -13.57
N ASN A 77 6.27 -0.47 -14.82
CA ASN A 77 5.32 -0.49 -15.93
C ASN A 77 4.01 0.26 -15.62
N GLY A 78 4.11 1.48 -15.08
CA GLY A 78 2.95 2.35 -14.85
C GLY A 78 2.09 1.96 -13.64
N LYS A 79 2.66 1.23 -12.67
CA LYS A 79 2.00 0.86 -11.42
C LYS A 79 3.00 0.83 -10.27
N LEU A 80 2.58 1.26 -9.09
CA LEU A 80 3.33 1.04 -7.87
C LEU A 80 2.88 -0.28 -7.23
N VAL A 81 3.81 -1.20 -7.01
CA VAL A 81 3.51 -2.46 -6.31
C VAL A 81 3.80 -2.26 -4.82
N LEU A 82 2.79 -2.47 -3.98
CA LEU A 82 2.93 -2.46 -2.53
C LEU A 82 2.62 -3.85 -1.97
N TYR A 83 3.49 -4.34 -1.11
CA TYR A 83 3.32 -5.61 -0.41
C TYR A 83 2.77 -5.32 0.99
N TYR A 84 1.68 -6.00 1.37
CA TYR A 84 1.04 -5.80 2.67
C TYR A 84 1.20 -7.01 3.58
N SER A 85 1.35 -6.75 4.87
CA SER A 85 1.48 -7.77 5.92
C SER A 85 0.73 -7.39 7.19
N THR A 86 0.35 -8.37 8.01
CA THR A 86 -0.18 -8.17 9.38
C THR A 86 0.90 -8.27 10.48
N SER A 87 2.12 -8.63 10.09
CA SER A 87 3.31 -8.70 10.94
C SER A 87 4.52 -8.10 10.21
N PRO A 88 5.57 -7.63 10.91
CA PRO A 88 6.78 -7.17 10.26
C PRO A 88 7.36 -8.26 9.35
N ALA A 89 7.65 -7.91 8.09
CA ALA A 89 8.14 -8.85 7.07
C ALA A 89 9.52 -8.49 6.52
N TRP A 90 9.78 -7.19 6.34
CA TRP A 90 11.07 -6.67 5.87
C TRP A 90 11.44 -5.42 6.68
N GLY A 91 12.71 -5.02 6.58
CA GLY A 91 13.30 -3.86 7.25
C GLY A 91 14.43 -3.29 6.41
#